data_AF-A0A434V250-F1
#
_entry.id   AF-A0A434V250-F1
#
_cell.length_a   1.000
_cell.length_b   1.000
_cell.length_c   1.000
_cell.angle_alpha   90.00
_cell.angle_beta   90.00
_cell.angle_gamma   90.00
#
_symmetry.space_group_name_H-M   'P 1'
#
loop_
_entity.id
_entity.type
_entity.pdbx_description
1 polymer ?
#
loop_
_entity_poly.entity_id
_entity_poly.type
_entity_poly.pdbx_seq_one_letter_code
_entity_poly.pdbx_strand_id
1 'polypeptide(L)' 'MGLLERAGSLGADADDGARQAISDAVERLAGSDAMGELFKVMKVLPAAKTG' A
#
# COMPACT_ATOMS: atom_id res chain seq x y z
N MET A 1 -6.28 3.56 -4.99
CA MET A 1 -5.43 2.39 -4.67
C MET A 1 -5.76 1.98 -3.23
N GLY A 2 -6.67 1.01 -3.05
CA GLY A 2 -7.28 0.68 -1.75
C GLY A 2 -6.45 -0.26 -0.88
N LEU A 3 -5.26 0.18 -0.48
CA LEU A 3 -4.33 -0.64 0.31
C LEU A 3 -4.90 -0.95 1.71
N LEU A 4 -5.46 0.05 2.37
CA LEU A 4 -6.02 -0.09 3.73
C LEU A 4 -7.28 -0.96 3.73
N GLU A 5 -8.14 -0.79 2.73
CA GLU A 5 -9.36 -1.59 2.56
C GLU A 5 -9.01 -3.06 2.33
N ARG A 6 -7.97 -3.33 1.53
CA ARG A 6 -7.49 -4.71 1.31
C ARG A 6 -6.81 -5.29 2.55
N ALA A 7 -6.00 -4.50 3.27
CA ALA A 7 -5.38 -4.95 4.50
C ALA A 7 -6.41 -5.26 5.58
N GLY A 8 -7.46 -4.43 5.71
CA GLY A 8 -8.59 -4.68 6.61
C GLY A 8 -9.33 -5.96 6.26
N SER A 9 -9.64 -6.19 4.97
CA SER A 9 -10.25 -7.43 4.52
C SER A 9 -9.37 -8.66 4.78
N LEU A 10 -8.06 -8.56 4.58
CA LEU A 10 -7.14 -9.68 4.79
C LEU A 10 -6.91 -9.99 6.28
N GLY A 11 -6.86 -8.95 7.12
CA GLY A 11 -6.66 -9.09 8.56
C GLY A 11 -7.91 -9.53 9.34
N ALA A 12 -9.10 -9.36 8.76
CA ALA A 12 -10.36 -9.78 9.37
C ALA A 12 -10.45 -11.32 9.50
N ASP A 13 -10.01 -12.04 8.48
CA ASP A 13 -10.04 -13.52 8.45
C ASP A 13 -8.73 -14.16 8.97
N ALA A 14 -7.76 -13.35 9.38
CA ALA A 14 -6.43 -13.80 9.82
C ALA A 14 -6.37 -14.12 11.32
N ASP A 15 -5.51 -15.07 11.70
CA ASP A 15 -5.08 -15.25 13.08
C ASP A 15 -4.29 -14.04 13.59
N ASP A 16 -4.07 -13.97 14.91
CA ASP A 16 -3.45 -12.80 15.53
C ASP A 16 -2.01 -12.54 15.03
N GLY A 17 -1.26 -13.60 14.72
CA GLY A 17 0.11 -13.48 14.20
C GLY A 17 0.12 -12.91 12.78
N ALA A 18 -0.76 -13.43 11.92
CA ALA A 18 -0.93 -12.97 10.56
C ALA A 18 -1.51 -11.54 10.52
N ARG A 19 -2.45 -11.21 11.41
CA ARG A 19 -3.01 -9.86 11.52
C ARG A 19 -1.94 -8.84 11.91
N GLN A 20 -1.07 -9.16 12.86
CA GLN A 20 0.04 -8.28 13.23
C GLN A 20 1.01 -8.09 12.07
N ALA A 21 1.38 -9.17 11.36
CA ALA A 21 2.26 -9.09 10.21
C ALA A 21 1.69 -8.22 9.08
N ILE A 22 0.37 -8.27 8.85
CA ILE A 22 -0.33 -7.40 7.89
C ILE A 22 -0.26 -5.94 8.35
N SER A 23 -0.52 -5.67 9.62
CA SER A 23 -0.43 -4.32 10.19
C SER A 23 0.97 -3.73 10.03
N ASP A 24 2.01 -4.48 10.37
CA ASP A 24 3.41 -4.05 10.26
C ASP A 24 3.80 -3.80 8.80
N ALA A 25 3.33 -4.65 7.88
CA ALA A 25 3.58 -4.48 6.46
C ALA A 25 2.92 -3.21 5.91
N VAL A 26 1.69 -2.91 6.35
CA VAL A 26 0.98 -1.67 5.98
C VAL A 26 1.71 -0.45 6.53
N GLU A 27 2.07 -0.45 7.81
CA GLU A 27 2.79 0.66 8.44
C GLU A 27 4.11 0.94 7.72
N ARG A 28 4.88 -0.11 7.40
CA ARG A 28 6.13 0.07 6.65
C ARG A 28 5.91 0.70 5.27
N LEU A 29 4.85 0.33 4.57
CA LEU A 29 4.60 0.76 3.19
C LEU A 29 3.89 2.11 3.08
N ALA A 30 3.00 2.42 4.01
CA ALA A 30 2.11 3.57 3.95
C ALA A 30 2.33 4.59 5.08
N GLY A 31 3.04 4.22 6.15
CA GLY A 31 3.36 5.12 7.26
C GLY A 31 4.22 6.29 6.79
N SER A 32 3.88 7.49 7.27
CA SER A 32 4.56 8.74 6.89
C SER A 32 6.03 8.75 7.28
N ASP A 33 6.35 8.18 8.45
CA ASP A 33 7.71 8.08 8.99
C ASP A 33 8.47 6.87 8.42
N ALA A 34 7.78 6.02 7.64
CA ALA A 34 8.32 4.87 6.95
C ALA A 34 8.40 5.13 5.43
N MET A 35 7.97 4.19 4.60
CA MET A 35 8.11 4.32 3.15
C MET A 35 7.04 5.20 2.50
N GLY A 36 5.95 5.52 3.20
CA GLY A 36 4.79 6.22 2.64
C GLY A 36 5.14 7.59 2.06
N GLU A 37 6.07 8.30 2.69
CA GLU A 37 6.57 9.58 2.18
C GLU A 37 7.97 9.51 1.57
N LEU A 38 8.77 8.49 1.89
CA LEU A 38 10.13 8.37 1.35
C LEU A 38 10.15 7.80 -0.08
N PHE A 39 9.24 6.87 -0.39
CA PHE A 39 9.20 6.20 -1.70
C PHE A 39 8.19 6.87 -2.60
N LYS A 40 8.64 7.34 -3.78
CA LYS A 40 7.79 8.02 -4.76
C LYS A 40 7.60 7.12 -5.98
N VAL A 41 6.37 7.10 -6.51
CA VAL A 41 6.03 6.32 -7.70
C VAL A 41 5.76 7.28 -8.85
N MET A 42 6.45 7.07 -9.97
CA MET A 42 6.23 7.83 -11.21
C MET A 42 5.78 6.87 -12.31
N LYS A 43 4.79 7.30 -13.09
CA LYS A 43 4.30 6.56 -14.24
C LYS A 43 4.70 7.28 -15.52
N VAL A 44 5.38 6.57 -16.42
CA VAL A 44 5.66 7.06 -17.78
C VAL A 44 4.56 6.57 -18.71
N LEU A 45 3.98 7.49 -19.48
CA LEU A 45 2.90 7.22 -20.43
C LEU A 45 3.36 7.57 -21.85
N PRO A 46 2.78 6.95 -22.90
CA PRO A 46 2.97 7.42 -24.26
C PRO A 46 2.57 8.89 -24.39
N ALA A 47 3.30 9.65 -25.22
CA ALA A 47 2.89 11.00 -25.56
C ALA A 47 1.45 10.98 -26.13
N ALA A 48 0.62 11.92 -25.69
CA ALA A 48 -0.72 12.05 -26.22
C ALA A 48 -0.62 12.23 -27.75
N LYS A 49 -1.27 11.36 -28.52
CA LYS A 49 -1.40 11.56 -29.97
C LYS A 49 -2.30 12.76 -30.16
N THR A 50 -1.72 13.89 -30.55
CA THR A 50 -2.47 14.99 -31.16
C THR A 50 -2.97 14.48 -32.51
N GLY A 51 -4.26 14.20 -32.60
CA GLY A 51 -4.97 13.97 -33.86
C GLY A 51 -5.22 15.28 -34.60
#